data_AF-A0A1B7LE26-F1
#
_entry.id   AF-A0A1B7LE26-F1
#
_cell.length_a   1.000
_cell.length_b   1.000
_cell.length_c   1.000
_cell.angle_alpha   90.00
_cell.angle_beta   90.00
_cell.angle_gamma   90.00
#
_symmetry.space_group_name_H-M   'P 1'
#
loop_
_entity.id
_entity.type
_entity.pdbx_description
1 polymer ?
#
loop_
_entity_poly.entity_id
_entity_poly.type
_entity_poly.pdbx_seq_one_letter_code
_entity_poly.pdbx_strand_id
1 'polypeptide(L)'
;MLDSFFYKEKGLFLQNLHPLAALVYLGTLLSLALLFTNPLYLAGLLCLVFLAVWSVDGLPAWEGYLKMGLTMMVLVMLVNPLMVRAGETIIWYGPRVPVLGRLNISLEAVYYGAAMSVRLLDVISVFCLYNLMVHPDKALNLFSRLAWRSTMVISLATRMFPSMVRELANIREVQQMRGVNFQQGKFGEKVKKHASLINILLLSSLEDSLEIAESMQARAFGSGPRTCYSRSLFRPRDALCLAGSALALGAGIWGLLHGFGVYTYYPRLGYLLQGPGTVLVLAAVLLGLSIPVVLSWGWRHWPYLKSKI
;
A
#
# COMPACT_ATOMS: atom_id res chain seq x y z
N MET A 1 5.74 3.14 -19.77
CA MET A 1 4.71 2.41 -18.98
C MET A 1 4.99 2.42 -17.48
N LEU A 2 6.26 2.36 -17.03
CA LEU A 2 6.63 2.44 -15.60
C LEU A 2 6.44 3.83 -14.97
N ASP A 3 6.50 4.92 -15.75
CA ASP A 3 6.29 6.30 -15.25
C ASP A 3 4.85 6.60 -14.75
N SER A 4 3.91 5.68 -14.94
CA SER A 4 2.55 5.82 -14.41
C SER A 4 2.41 5.31 -12.97
N PHE A 5 3.35 4.50 -12.49
CA PHE A 5 3.34 3.94 -11.13
C PHE A 5 4.07 4.82 -10.11
N PHE A 6 4.86 5.79 -10.57
CA PHE A 6 5.51 6.73 -9.67
C PHE A 6 4.52 7.81 -9.21
N TYR A 7 4.58 8.14 -7.92
CA TYR A 7 3.79 9.21 -7.32
C TYR A 7 3.95 10.51 -8.12
N LYS A 8 2.82 11.09 -8.56
CA LYS A 8 2.77 12.40 -9.20
C LYS A 8 2.10 13.38 -8.26
N GLU A 9 2.79 14.47 -7.94
CA GLU A 9 2.17 15.58 -7.21
C GLU A 9 1.09 16.22 -8.07
N LYS A 10 -0.17 16.02 -7.66
CA LYS A 10 -1.35 16.64 -8.29
C LYS A 10 -1.94 17.75 -7.43
N GLY A 11 -1.39 17.98 -6.23
CA GLY A 11 -1.83 19.02 -5.30
C GLY A 11 -3.22 18.77 -4.72
N LEU A 12 -3.65 17.50 -4.63
CA LEU A 12 -4.99 17.11 -4.20
C LEU A 12 -5.10 17.05 -2.65
N PHE A 13 -6.33 17.14 -2.11
CA PHE A 13 -6.56 17.30 -0.66
C PHE A 13 -5.88 16.20 0.16
N LEU A 14 -6.10 14.97 -0.28
CA LEU A 14 -5.59 13.76 0.34
C LEU A 14 -4.05 13.62 0.22
N GLN A 15 -3.41 14.30 -0.76
CA GLN A 15 -1.94 14.39 -0.88
C GLN A 15 -1.34 15.49 0.01
N ASN A 16 -2.16 16.45 0.44
CA ASN A 16 -1.80 17.57 1.30
C ASN A 16 -2.19 17.36 2.77
N LEU A 17 -2.71 16.18 3.10
CA LEU A 17 -2.97 15.77 4.47
C LEU A 17 -1.65 15.60 5.24
N HIS A 18 -1.69 15.77 6.56
CA HIS A 18 -0.52 15.45 7.38
C HIS A 18 -0.14 13.96 7.20
N PRO A 19 1.14 13.61 6.98
CA PRO A 19 1.55 12.23 6.66
C PRO A 19 1.09 11.20 7.70
N LEU A 20 1.13 11.56 8.99
CA LEU A 20 0.59 10.73 10.07
C LEU A 20 -0.90 10.42 9.88
N ALA A 21 -1.73 11.41 9.54
CA ALA A 21 -3.16 11.22 9.38
C ALA A 21 -3.48 10.33 8.17
N ALA A 22 -2.75 10.51 7.07
CA ALA A 22 -2.86 9.65 5.90
C ALA A 22 -2.45 8.20 6.21
N LEU A 23 -1.33 8.00 6.91
CA LEU A 23 -0.85 6.66 7.30
C LEU A 23 -1.80 5.97 8.29
N VAL A 24 -2.32 6.70 9.28
CA VAL A 24 -3.31 6.14 10.21
C VAL A 24 -4.55 5.74 9.42
N TYR A 25 -5.12 6.62 8.60
CA TYR A 25 -6.29 6.31 7.77
C TYR A 25 -6.08 5.06 6.90
N LEU A 26 -4.97 4.98 6.16
CA LEU A 26 -4.65 3.82 5.33
C LEU A 26 -4.43 2.55 6.17
N GLY A 27 -3.78 2.68 7.33
CA GLY A 27 -3.62 1.61 8.31
C GLY A 27 -4.96 1.12 8.86
N THR A 28 -5.93 2.02 9.06
CA THR A 28 -7.29 1.66 9.51
C THR A 28 -8.06 0.91 8.42
N LEU A 29 -7.95 1.33 7.16
CA LEU A 29 -8.55 0.61 6.03
C LEU A 29 -7.95 -0.80 5.90
N LEU A 30 -6.62 -0.90 5.97
CA LEU A 30 -5.92 -2.17 5.87
C LEU A 30 -6.27 -3.11 7.02
N SER A 31 -6.28 -2.63 8.26
CA SER A 31 -6.57 -3.47 9.42
C SER A 31 -8.02 -3.97 9.41
N LEU A 32 -8.99 -3.12 9.05
CA LEU A 32 -10.39 -3.52 8.95
C LEU A 32 -10.62 -4.52 7.82
N ALA A 33 -9.95 -4.35 6.66
CA ALA A 33 -10.01 -5.33 5.57
C ALA A 33 -9.45 -6.71 5.98
N LEU A 34 -8.42 -6.74 6.83
CA LEU A 34 -7.83 -7.99 7.32
C LEU A 34 -8.66 -8.65 8.44
N LEU A 35 -9.24 -7.86 9.34
CA LEU A 35 -10.00 -8.35 10.50
C LEU A 35 -11.41 -8.80 10.11
N PHE A 36 -12.09 -8.07 9.22
CA PHE A 36 -13.45 -8.41 8.85
C PHE A 36 -13.51 -9.61 7.93
N THR A 37 -14.42 -10.51 8.26
CA THR A 37 -14.65 -11.76 7.53
C THR A 37 -16.02 -11.77 6.86
N ASN A 38 -16.89 -10.82 7.18
CA ASN A 38 -18.21 -10.66 6.57
C ASN A 38 -18.13 -10.02 5.16
N PRO A 39 -18.73 -10.64 4.12
CA PRO A 39 -18.70 -10.12 2.74
C PRO A 39 -19.25 -8.71 2.60
N LEU A 40 -20.25 -8.32 3.40
CA LEU A 40 -20.86 -6.98 3.33
C LEU A 40 -19.89 -5.88 3.77
N TYR A 41 -19.08 -6.15 4.80
CA TYR A 41 -18.06 -5.22 5.28
C TYR A 41 -16.95 -5.04 4.25
N LEU A 42 -16.53 -6.13 3.61
CA LEU A 42 -15.53 -6.10 2.54
C LEU A 42 -16.05 -5.31 1.33
N ALA A 43 -17.26 -5.59 0.86
CA ALA A 43 -17.87 -4.83 -0.24
C ALA A 43 -18.04 -3.33 0.08
N GLY A 44 -18.42 -3.01 1.33
CA GLY A 44 -18.50 -1.62 1.80
C GLY A 44 -17.14 -0.92 1.81
N LEU A 45 -16.09 -1.59 2.30
CA LEU A 45 -14.72 -1.08 2.28
C LEU A 45 -14.23 -0.88 0.84
N LEU A 46 -14.49 -1.83 -0.06
CA LEU A 46 -14.13 -1.72 -1.48
C LEU A 46 -14.76 -0.49 -2.12
N CYS A 47 -16.05 -0.28 -1.88
CA CYS A 47 -16.77 0.90 -2.36
C CYS A 47 -16.15 2.20 -1.83
N LEU A 48 -15.78 2.23 -0.54
CA LEU A 48 -15.16 3.39 0.07
C LEU A 48 -13.76 3.67 -0.49
N VAL A 49 -12.94 2.63 -0.67
CA VAL A 49 -11.62 2.74 -1.30
C VAL A 49 -11.76 3.23 -2.74
N PHE A 50 -12.75 2.75 -3.48
CA PHE A 50 -13.06 3.27 -4.81
C PHE A 50 -13.39 4.76 -4.80
N LEU A 51 -14.26 5.22 -3.89
CA LEU A 51 -14.59 6.64 -3.74
C LEU A 51 -13.35 7.47 -3.35
N ALA A 52 -12.49 6.94 -2.48
CA ALA A 52 -11.24 7.58 -2.10
C ALA A 52 -10.30 7.72 -3.31
N VAL A 53 -10.08 6.66 -4.08
CA VAL A 53 -9.27 6.68 -5.32
C VAL A 53 -9.84 7.65 -6.35
N TRP A 54 -11.16 7.68 -6.50
CA TRP A 54 -11.84 8.63 -7.38
C TRP A 54 -11.57 10.08 -6.96
N SER A 55 -11.61 10.36 -5.65
CA SER A 55 -11.35 11.70 -5.13
C SER A 55 -9.90 12.19 -5.31
N VAL A 56 -8.95 11.27 -5.54
CA VAL A 56 -7.53 11.58 -5.84
C VAL A 56 -7.25 11.62 -7.36
N ASP A 57 -8.30 11.56 -8.21
CA ASP A 57 -8.15 11.44 -9.67
C ASP A 57 -7.17 10.30 -10.04
N GLY A 58 -7.24 9.21 -9.27
CA GLY A 58 -6.32 8.06 -9.32
C GLY A 58 -6.79 6.90 -10.20
N LEU A 59 -7.99 7.02 -10.80
CA LEU A 59 -8.61 5.97 -11.61
C LEU A 59 -7.68 5.29 -12.64
N PRO A 60 -6.87 6.01 -13.46
CA PRO A 60 -6.03 5.35 -14.46
C PRO A 60 -4.93 4.49 -13.83
N ALA A 61 -4.40 4.88 -12.66
CA ALA A 61 -3.45 4.04 -11.93
C ALA A 61 -4.17 2.82 -11.35
N TRP A 62 -5.34 3.04 -10.74
CA TRP A 62 -6.12 1.97 -10.11
C TRP A 62 -6.58 0.90 -11.09
N GLU A 63 -6.92 1.25 -12.34
CA GLU A 63 -7.28 0.27 -13.38
C GLU A 63 -6.17 -0.78 -13.60
N GLY A 64 -4.90 -0.36 -13.56
CA GLY A 64 -3.76 -1.29 -13.65
C GLY A 64 -3.70 -2.26 -12.47
N TYR A 65 -3.87 -1.76 -11.24
CA TYR A 65 -3.93 -2.58 -10.04
C TYR A 65 -5.16 -3.50 -10.03
N LEU A 66 -6.30 -3.04 -10.55
CA LEU A 66 -7.55 -3.78 -10.60
C LEU A 66 -7.49 -4.91 -11.63
N LYS A 67 -6.85 -4.71 -12.79
CA LYS A 67 -6.61 -5.79 -13.76
C LYS A 67 -5.76 -6.91 -13.15
N MET A 68 -4.67 -6.55 -12.47
CA MET A 68 -3.82 -7.51 -11.76
C MET A 68 -4.58 -8.20 -10.62
N GLY A 69 -5.31 -7.42 -9.82
CA GLY A 69 -6.10 -7.91 -8.70
C GLY A 69 -7.24 -8.85 -9.14
N LEU A 70 -7.93 -8.54 -10.24
CA LEU A 70 -9.00 -9.36 -10.80
C LEU A 70 -8.46 -10.69 -11.34
N THR A 71 -7.28 -10.66 -11.97
CA THR A 71 -6.61 -11.89 -12.42
C THR A 71 -6.30 -12.81 -11.22
N MET A 72 -5.80 -12.24 -10.12
CA MET A 72 -5.57 -12.98 -8.88
C MET A 72 -6.87 -13.40 -8.19
N MET A 73 -7.92 -12.58 -8.27
CA MET A 73 -9.25 -12.87 -7.73
C MET A 73 -9.83 -14.13 -8.37
N VAL A 74 -9.78 -14.22 -9.71
CA VAL A 74 -10.22 -15.41 -10.46
C VAL A 74 -9.39 -16.62 -10.08
N LEU A 75 -8.07 -16.49 -9.95
CA LEU A 75 -7.20 -17.58 -9.53
C LEU A 75 -7.56 -18.09 -8.13
N VAL A 76 -7.75 -17.20 -7.15
CA VAL A 76 -8.14 -17.57 -5.78
C VAL A 76 -9.53 -18.20 -5.75
N MET A 77 -10.48 -17.64 -6.48
CA MET A 77 -11.85 -18.15 -6.56
C MET A 77 -11.92 -19.55 -7.21
N LEU A 78 -11.01 -19.85 -8.14
CA LEU A 78 -10.89 -21.19 -8.74
C LEU A 78 -10.15 -22.16 -7.81
N VAL A 79 -9.01 -21.77 -7.24
CA VAL A 79 -8.17 -22.68 -6.45
C VAL A 79 -8.81 -23.03 -5.09
N ASN A 80 -9.48 -22.07 -4.45
CA ASN A 80 -9.99 -22.24 -3.08
C ASN A 80 -11.03 -23.38 -2.96
N PRO A 81 -12.05 -23.49 -3.84
CA PRO A 81 -13.00 -24.60 -3.81
C PRO A 81 -12.39 -25.97 -4.14
N LEU A 82 -11.26 -26.03 -4.86
CA LEU A 82 -10.54 -27.28 -5.12
C LEU A 82 -9.75 -27.78 -3.90
N MET A 83 -9.31 -26.86 -3.04
CA MET A 83 -8.46 -27.18 -1.89
C MET A 83 -9.27 -27.37 -0.59
N VAL A 84 -10.30 -26.56 -0.35
CA VAL A 84 -11.03 -26.56 0.92
C VAL A 84 -12.23 -27.51 0.87
N ARG A 85 -12.32 -28.39 1.87
CA ARG A 85 -13.23 -29.55 1.92
C ARG A 85 -14.18 -29.56 3.11
N ALA A 86 -14.36 -28.41 3.75
CA ALA A 86 -15.03 -28.30 5.05
C ALA A 86 -16.54 -27.96 4.97
N GLY A 87 -17.14 -27.91 3.77
CA GLY A 87 -18.55 -27.54 3.58
C GLY A 87 -19.51 -28.74 3.61
N GLU A 88 -20.68 -28.56 4.24
CA GLU A 88 -21.73 -29.58 4.31
C GLU A 88 -22.52 -29.71 3.00
N THR A 89 -22.68 -28.63 2.22
CA THR A 89 -23.46 -28.67 0.96
C THR A 89 -22.58 -28.87 -0.27
N ILE A 90 -22.37 -30.15 -0.61
CA ILE A 90 -21.55 -30.56 -1.76
C ILE A 90 -22.38 -30.41 -3.05
N ILE A 91 -21.89 -29.59 -3.99
CA ILE A 91 -22.53 -29.36 -5.30
C ILE A 91 -22.07 -30.41 -6.31
N TRP A 92 -20.80 -30.79 -6.25
CA TRP A 92 -20.19 -31.67 -7.24
C TRP A 92 -19.24 -32.66 -6.60
N TYR A 93 -19.42 -33.93 -6.96
CA TYR A 93 -18.52 -35.02 -6.63
C TYR A 93 -17.59 -35.28 -7.81
N GLY A 94 -16.31 -34.95 -7.64
CA GLY A 94 -15.28 -35.12 -8.64
C GLY A 94 -14.50 -36.44 -8.53
N PRO A 95 -13.67 -36.74 -9.54
CA PRO A 95 -12.87 -37.96 -9.58
C PRO A 95 -11.89 -38.04 -8.40
N ARG A 96 -11.59 -39.27 -7.98
CA ARG A 96 -10.57 -39.53 -6.95
C ARG A 96 -9.19 -39.27 -7.55
N VAL A 97 -8.49 -38.24 -7.08
CA VAL A 97 -7.10 -37.97 -7.45
C VAL A 97 -6.20 -38.67 -6.42
N PRO A 98 -5.18 -39.46 -6.84
CA PRO A 98 -4.42 -40.34 -5.95
C PRO A 98 -3.62 -39.63 -4.84
N VAL A 99 -3.32 -38.33 -4.97
CA VAL A 99 -2.59 -37.55 -3.95
C VAL A 99 -3.52 -36.68 -3.10
N LEU A 100 -4.68 -36.29 -3.65
CA LEU A 100 -5.59 -35.36 -2.99
C LEU A 100 -6.82 -36.05 -2.38
N GLY A 101 -7.35 -37.15 -2.89
CA GLY A 101 -8.64 -37.73 -2.46
C GLY A 101 -9.80 -37.36 -3.40
N ARG A 102 -11.06 -37.43 -2.94
CA ARG A 102 -12.24 -37.02 -3.74
C ARG A 102 -12.31 -35.49 -3.85
N LEU A 103 -12.37 -34.97 -5.08
CA LEU A 103 -12.61 -33.54 -5.35
C LEU A 103 -14.08 -33.21 -5.09
N ASN A 104 -14.43 -32.82 -3.86
CA ASN A 104 -15.80 -32.38 -3.56
C ASN A 104 -15.82 -30.85 -3.51
N ILE A 105 -16.57 -30.23 -4.41
CA ILE A 105 -16.76 -28.76 -4.41
C ILE A 105 -18.01 -28.46 -3.58
N SER A 106 -17.85 -27.66 -2.52
CA SER A 106 -18.92 -27.23 -1.64
C SER A 106 -19.33 -25.78 -1.92
N LEU A 107 -20.61 -25.42 -1.72
CA LEU A 107 -21.08 -24.03 -1.87
C LEU A 107 -20.32 -23.10 -0.92
N GLU A 108 -20.09 -23.56 0.31
CA GLU A 108 -19.37 -22.82 1.35
C GLU A 108 -17.97 -22.44 0.89
N ALA A 109 -17.27 -23.35 0.20
CA ALA A 109 -15.93 -23.09 -0.32
C ALA A 109 -15.91 -22.10 -1.48
N VAL A 110 -16.96 -22.08 -2.32
CA VAL A 110 -17.12 -21.07 -3.38
C VAL A 110 -17.37 -19.69 -2.78
N TYR A 111 -18.29 -19.57 -1.82
CA TYR A 111 -18.56 -18.30 -1.14
C TYR A 111 -17.37 -17.78 -0.33
N TYR A 112 -16.67 -18.67 0.36
CA TYR A 112 -15.42 -18.32 1.05
C TYR A 112 -14.35 -17.85 0.07
N GLY A 113 -14.17 -18.56 -1.06
CA GLY A 113 -13.29 -18.17 -2.14
C GLY A 113 -13.61 -16.79 -2.70
N ALA A 114 -14.88 -16.51 -2.99
CA ALA A 114 -15.35 -15.22 -3.44
C ALA A 114 -15.06 -14.11 -2.41
N ALA A 115 -15.42 -14.30 -1.15
CA ALA A 115 -15.18 -13.29 -0.11
C ALA A 115 -13.69 -13.02 0.13
N MET A 116 -12.86 -14.07 0.15
CA MET A 116 -11.41 -13.92 0.32
C MET A 116 -10.76 -13.24 -0.88
N SER A 117 -11.32 -13.44 -2.08
CA SER A 117 -10.87 -12.77 -3.29
C SER A 117 -11.23 -11.27 -3.30
N VAL A 118 -12.40 -10.88 -2.76
CA VAL A 118 -12.76 -9.47 -2.53
C VAL A 118 -11.83 -8.84 -1.49
N ARG A 119 -11.52 -9.54 -0.39
CA ARG A 119 -10.52 -9.07 0.58
C ARG A 119 -9.17 -8.79 -0.07
N LEU A 120 -8.72 -9.66 -0.97
CA LEU A 120 -7.46 -9.45 -1.69
C LEU A 120 -7.52 -8.18 -2.54
N LEU A 121 -8.64 -7.94 -3.24
CA LEU A 121 -8.85 -6.70 -4.01
C LEU A 121 -8.83 -5.45 -3.13
N ASP A 122 -9.43 -5.50 -1.93
CA ASP A 122 -9.38 -4.40 -0.97
C ASP A 122 -7.95 -4.07 -0.57
N VAL A 123 -7.17 -5.08 -0.19
CA VAL A 123 -5.78 -4.90 0.21
C VAL A 123 -4.96 -4.28 -0.93
N ILE A 124 -5.08 -4.82 -2.15
CA ILE A 124 -4.39 -4.27 -3.34
C ILE A 124 -4.80 -2.82 -3.59
N SER A 125 -6.10 -2.51 -3.45
CA SER A 125 -6.63 -1.16 -3.69
C SER A 125 -6.16 -0.16 -2.62
N VAL A 126 -6.06 -0.57 -1.35
CA VAL A 126 -5.49 0.25 -0.27
C VAL A 126 -4.01 0.54 -0.53
N PHE A 127 -3.24 -0.43 -1.02
CA PHE A 127 -1.85 -0.19 -1.42
C PHE A 127 -1.74 0.75 -2.62
N CYS A 128 -2.66 0.67 -3.59
CA CYS A 128 -2.73 1.66 -4.68
C CYS A 128 -2.98 3.06 -4.13
N LEU A 129 -3.95 3.22 -3.23
CA LEU A 129 -4.27 4.49 -2.58
C LEU A 129 -3.08 5.03 -1.77
N TYR A 130 -2.33 4.17 -1.07
CA TYR A 130 -1.09 4.55 -0.37
C TYR A 130 -0.08 5.18 -1.31
N ASN A 131 0.21 4.54 -2.45
CA ASN A 131 1.16 5.05 -3.45
C ASN A 131 0.71 6.37 -4.08
N LEU A 132 -0.61 6.64 -4.13
CA LEU A 132 -1.18 7.87 -4.67
C LEU A 132 -1.27 9.01 -3.64
N MET A 133 -1.43 8.70 -2.36
CA MET A 133 -1.63 9.70 -1.29
C MET A 133 -0.33 10.09 -0.59
N VAL A 134 0.60 9.17 -0.37
CA VAL A 134 1.74 9.37 0.53
C VAL A 134 3.04 9.51 -0.26
N HIS A 135 3.64 10.70 -0.22
CA HIS A 135 4.99 10.91 -0.74
C HIS A 135 6.02 10.18 0.16
N PRO A 136 6.96 9.39 -0.41
CA PRO A 136 7.93 8.61 0.37
C PRO A 136 8.75 9.48 1.33
N ASP A 137 9.27 10.62 0.87
CA ASP A 137 10.04 11.54 1.72
C ASP A 137 9.22 12.15 2.87
N LYS A 138 7.91 12.39 2.67
CA LYS A 138 7.03 12.89 3.73
C LYS A 138 6.79 11.81 4.79
N ALA A 139 6.66 10.55 4.39
CA ALA A 139 6.58 9.43 5.31
C ALA A 139 7.89 9.23 6.09
N LEU A 140 9.04 9.29 5.41
CA LEU A 140 10.35 9.23 6.06
C LEU A 140 10.55 10.36 7.08
N ASN A 141 10.17 11.58 6.72
CA ASN A 141 10.24 12.73 7.64
C ASN A 141 9.39 12.56 8.90
N LEU A 142 8.34 11.75 8.89
CA LEU A 142 7.56 11.45 10.10
C LEU A 142 8.38 10.58 11.08
N PHE A 143 9.06 9.55 10.56
CA PHE A 143 9.93 8.68 11.36
C PHE A 143 11.19 9.38 11.85
N SER A 144 11.54 10.53 11.26
CA SER A 144 12.70 11.34 11.67
C SER A 144 12.65 11.79 13.13
N ARG A 145 11.45 11.96 13.71
CA ARG A 145 11.28 12.35 15.12
C ARG A 145 11.68 11.23 16.09
N LEU A 146 11.46 9.96 15.71
CA LEU A 146 11.78 8.80 16.55
C LEU A 146 13.21 8.28 16.27
N ALA A 147 13.60 8.24 15.00
CA ALA A 147 14.88 7.68 14.54
C ALA A 147 15.55 8.60 13.50
N TRP A 148 16.05 9.75 13.96
CA TRP A 148 16.65 10.76 13.08
C TRP A 148 17.88 10.27 12.32
N ARG A 149 18.72 9.42 12.94
CA ARG A 149 19.93 8.86 12.30
C ARG A 149 19.56 7.99 11.09
N SER A 150 18.64 7.05 11.29
CA SER A 150 18.17 6.15 10.23
C SER A 150 17.50 6.94 9.10
N THR A 151 16.67 7.92 9.46
CA THR A 151 16.01 8.76 8.45
C THR A 151 17.00 9.57 7.63
N MET A 152 18.06 10.08 8.26
CA MET A 152 19.13 10.79 7.56
C MET A 152 19.88 9.88 6.58
N VAL A 153 20.23 8.65 6.99
CA VAL A 153 20.88 7.68 6.10
C VAL A 153 19.98 7.34 4.92
N ILE A 154 18.68 7.10 5.15
CA ILE A 154 17.73 6.81 4.07
C ILE A 154 17.55 8.01 3.14
N SER A 155 17.45 9.23 3.69
CA SER A 155 17.36 10.46 2.90
C SER A 155 18.60 10.69 2.04
N LEU A 156 19.79 10.37 2.57
CA LEU A 156 21.02 10.45 1.79
C LEU A 156 21.06 9.38 0.71
N ALA A 157 20.70 8.14 1.03
CA ALA A 157 20.67 7.02 0.08
C ALA A 157 19.67 7.29 -1.07
N THR A 158 18.47 7.78 -0.77
CA THR A 158 17.46 8.15 -1.78
C THR A 158 17.94 9.29 -2.69
N ARG A 159 18.67 10.27 -2.15
CA ARG A 159 19.31 11.34 -2.94
C ARG A 159 20.46 10.82 -3.80
N MET A 160 21.26 9.87 -3.31
CA MET A 160 22.40 9.29 -4.04
C MET A 160 21.96 8.29 -5.11
N PHE A 161 20.77 7.70 -5.00
CA PHE A 161 20.30 6.70 -5.95
C PHE A 161 20.24 7.22 -7.41
N PRO A 162 19.65 8.41 -7.71
CA PRO A 162 19.67 8.97 -9.05
C PRO A 162 21.05 9.36 -9.58
N SER A 163 22.00 9.76 -8.73
CA SER A 163 23.38 9.99 -9.17
C SER A 163 24.06 8.67 -9.51
N MET A 164 23.94 7.66 -8.66
CA MET A 164 24.49 6.31 -8.87
C MET A 164 23.99 5.66 -10.18
N VAL A 165 22.72 5.85 -10.53
CA VAL A 165 22.17 5.35 -11.82
C VAL A 165 22.81 6.05 -13.02
N ARG A 166 23.08 7.35 -12.94
CA ARG A 166 23.76 8.12 -13.99
C ARG A 166 25.24 7.75 -14.09
N GLU A 167 25.90 7.60 -12.94
CA GLU A 167 27.28 7.11 -12.81
C GLU A 167 27.43 5.75 -13.50
N LEU A 168 26.54 4.80 -13.20
CA LEU A 168 26.54 3.47 -13.79
C LEU A 168 26.35 3.52 -15.32
N ALA A 169 25.50 4.42 -15.83
CA ALA A 169 25.32 4.61 -17.27
C ALA A 169 26.62 5.13 -17.91
N ASN A 170 27.25 6.15 -17.32
CA ASN A 170 28.50 6.73 -17.80
C ASN A 170 29.65 5.70 -17.80
N ILE A 171 29.84 4.97 -16.68
CA ILE A 171 30.87 3.92 -16.56
C ILE A 171 30.62 2.84 -17.63
N ARG A 172 29.36 2.46 -17.84
CA ARG A 172 28.98 1.47 -18.85
C ARG A 172 29.31 1.94 -20.26
N GLU A 173 29.08 3.21 -20.60
CA GLU A 173 29.45 3.79 -21.89
C GLU A 173 30.97 3.81 -22.08
N VAL A 174 31.73 4.27 -21.07
CA VAL A 174 33.21 4.30 -21.13
C VAL A 174 33.79 2.90 -21.33
N GLN A 175 33.26 1.88 -20.64
CA GLN A 175 33.71 0.50 -20.82
C GLN A 175 33.37 -0.06 -22.20
N GLN A 176 32.22 0.31 -22.79
CA GLN A 176 31.89 -0.05 -24.17
C GLN A 176 32.88 0.58 -25.16
N MET A 177 33.25 1.85 -24.96
CA MET A 177 34.25 2.54 -25.80
C MET A 177 35.64 1.91 -25.68
N ARG A 178 35.98 1.33 -24.52
CA ARG A 178 37.20 0.53 -24.31
C ARG A 178 37.14 -0.88 -24.92
N GLY A 179 36.06 -1.22 -25.63
CA GLY A 179 35.88 -2.50 -26.31
C GLY A 179 35.22 -3.61 -25.48
N VAL A 180 34.70 -3.30 -24.29
CA VAL A 180 33.97 -4.29 -23.46
C VAL A 180 32.55 -4.44 -23.99
N ASN A 181 32.28 -5.55 -24.69
CA ASN A 181 30.93 -5.88 -25.13
C ASN A 181 30.17 -6.66 -24.04
N PHE A 182 29.15 -6.05 -23.43
CA PHE A 182 28.35 -6.63 -22.34
C PHE A 182 27.35 -7.70 -22.79
N GLN A 183 26.97 -7.74 -24.07
CA GLN A 183 25.97 -8.68 -24.59
C GLN A 183 26.59 -9.99 -25.09
N GLN A 184 27.87 -9.97 -25.45
CA GLN A 184 28.61 -11.13 -25.97
C GLN A 184 29.32 -11.94 -24.87
N GLY A 185 29.40 -13.26 -25.06
CA GLY A 185 30.13 -14.20 -24.20
C GLY A 185 29.24 -15.20 -23.47
N LYS A 186 29.86 -16.19 -22.83
CA LYS A 186 29.19 -17.18 -21.96
C LYS A 186 28.69 -16.52 -20.67
N PHE A 187 27.77 -17.16 -19.94
CA PHE A 187 27.21 -16.61 -18.70
C PHE A 187 28.28 -16.16 -17.70
N GLY A 188 29.34 -16.97 -17.50
CA GLY A 188 30.45 -16.61 -16.60
C GLY A 188 31.25 -15.37 -17.03
N GLU A 189 31.49 -15.21 -18.33
CA GLU A 189 32.16 -14.03 -18.88
C GLU A 189 31.30 -12.77 -18.72
N LYS A 190 29.98 -12.89 -18.91
CA LYS A 190 29.04 -11.80 -18.66
C LYS A 190 29.06 -11.37 -17.20
N VAL A 191 29.08 -12.31 -16.26
CA VAL A 191 29.19 -12.01 -14.83
C VAL A 191 30.48 -11.25 -14.53
N LYS A 192 31.63 -11.70 -15.04
CA LYS A 192 32.92 -11.02 -14.81
C LYS A 192 32.91 -9.58 -15.34
N LYS A 193 32.32 -9.34 -16.51
CA LYS A 193 32.18 -7.99 -17.10
C LYS A 193 31.30 -7.08 -16.22
N HIS A 194 30.17 -7.58 -15.72
CA HIS A 194 29.29 -6.81 -14.85
C HIS A 194 29.90 -6.59 -13.45
N ALA A 195 30.65 -7.56 -12.93
CA ALA A 195 31.38 -7.40 -11.67
C ALA A 195 32.40 -6.26 -11.75
N SER A 196 33.09 -6.12 -12.89
CA SER A 196 34.01 -4.99 -13.11
C SER A 196 33.29 -3.64 -13.10
N LEU A 197 32.08 -3.54 -13.67
CA LEU A 197 31.26 -2.32 -13.61
C LEU A 197 30.89 -1.97 -12.18
N ILE A 198 30.42 -2.95 -11.42
CA ILE A 198 30.02 -2.77 -10.03
C ILE A 198 31.21 -2.35 -9.17
N ASN A 199 32.40 -2.93 -9.39
CA ASN A 199 33.60 -2.56 -8.65
C ASN A 199 33.97 -1.08 -8.84
N ILE A 200 33.93 -0.58 -10.09
CA ILE A 200 34.21 0.84 -10.37
C ILE A 200 33.16 1.73 -9.70
N LEU A 201 31.87 1.37 -9.83
CA LEU A 201 30.78 2.10 -9.20
C LEU A 201 30.92 2.15 -7.67
N LEU A 202 31.34 1.04 -7.05
CA LEU A 202 31.56 0.96 -5.61
C LEU A 202 32.70 1.87 -5.15
N LEU A 203 33.82 1.89 -5.88
CA LEU A 203 34.94 2.78 -5.57
C LEU A 203 34.52 4.25 -5.65
N SER A 204 33.87 4.65 -6.74
CA SER A 204 33.35 6.02 -6.89
C SER A 204 32.30 6.37 -5.81
N SER A 205 31.38 5.45 -5.50
CA SER A 205 30.38 5.68 -4.44
C SER A 205 31.00 5.81 -3.04
N LEU A 206 32.13 5.14 -2.78
CA LEU A 206 32.88 5.29 -1.54
C LEU A 206 33.54 6.67 -1.45
N GLU A 207 34.17 7.13 -2.54
CA GLU A 207 34.74 8.48 -2.63
C GLU A 207 33.66 9.55 -2.41
N ASP A 208 32.52 9.45 -3.10
CA ASP A 208 31.37 10.35 -2.92
C ASP A 208 30.88 10.37 -1.47
N SER A 209 30.85 9.21 -0.81
CA SER A 209 30.40 9.11 0.58
C SER A 209 31.35 9.81 1.55
N LEU A 210 32.66 9.75 1.29
CA LEU A 210 33.68 10.45 2.07
C LEU A 210 33.58 11.96 1.86
N GLU A 211 33.42 12.42 0.62
CA GLU A 211 33.24 13.85 0.31
C GLU A 211 31.97 14.40 0.99
N ILE A 212 30.87 13.64 0.95
CA ILE A 212 29.64 14.01 1.66
C ILE A 212 29.90 14.11 3.17
N ALA A 213 30.62 13.15 3.77
CA ALA A 213 30.94 13.16 5.19
C ALA A 213 31.81 14.37 5.58
N GLU A 214 32.84 14.69 4.80
CA GLU A 214 33.70 15.86 4.99
C GLU A 214 32.89 17.16 4.87
N SER A 215 32.01 17.26 3.87
CA SER A 215 31.14 18.42 3.69
C SER A 215 30.15 18.61 4.85
N MET A 216 29.66 17.52 5.43
CA MET A 216 28.80 17.54 6.60
C MET A 216 29.58 18.01 7.83
N GLN A 217 30.80 17.51 8.03
CA GLN A 217 31.66 17.92 9.12
C GLN A 217 32.03 19.41 9.03
N ALA A 218 32.36 19.90 7.83
CA ALA A 218 32.64 21.32 7.57
C ALA A 218 31.43 22.24 7.88
N ARG A 219 30.20 21.72 7.73
CA ARG A 219 28.95 22.41 8.12
C ARG A 219 28.60 22.23 9.59
N ALA A 220 29.56 21.79 10.42
CA ALA A 220 29.39 21.55 11.85
C ALA A 220 28.26 20.55 12.17
N PHE A 221 28.05 19.54 11.32
CA PHE A 221 27.07 18.49 11.56
C PHE A 221 27.39 17.74 12.85
N GLY A 222 26.42 17.69 13.78
CA GLY A 222 26.59 17.02 15.08
C GLY A 222 27.16 17.89 16.20
N SER A 223 27.46 19.17 15.94
CA SER A 223 27.98 20.10 16.96
C SER A 223 26.97 20.54 18.02
N GLY A 224 25.67 20.33 17.80
CA GLY A 224 24.62 20.80 18.71
C GLY A 224 23.23 20.22 18.46
N PRO A 225 22.20 20.71 19.20
CA PRO A 225 20.83 20.27 19.03
C PRO A 225 20.32 20.62 17.63
N ARG A 226 19.72 19.64 16.96
CA ARG A 226 19.27 19.80 15.58
C ARG A 226 17.90 20.45 15.49
N THR A 227 17.68 21.26 14.47
CA THR A 227 16.37 21.80 14.09
C THR A 227 15.86 21.12 12.82
N CYS A 228 14.54 21.08 12.64
CA CYS A 228 13.89 20.56 11.43
C CYS A 228 13.43 21.74 10.56
N TYR A 229 13.94 21.82 9.34
CA TYR A 229 13.58 22.86 8.36
C TYR A 229 12.20 22.61 7.74
N SER A 230 11.94 21.40 7.22
CA SER A 230 10.63 21.03 6.68
C SER A 230 9.75 20.45 7.78
N ARG A 231 8.81 21.25 8.29
CA ARG A 231 7.81 20.80 9.26
C ARG A 231 6.46 20.70 8.59
N SER A 232 5.87 19.50 8.58
CA SER A 232 4.45 19.35 8.30
C SER A 232 3.66 19.94 9.47
N LEU A 233 2.99 21.07 9.25
CA LEU A 233 2.13 21.68 10.27
C LEU A 233 0.84 20.85 10.39
N PHE A 234 0.46 20.55 11.62
CA PHE A 234 -0.77 19.84 11.92
C PHE A 234 -1.95 20.80 11.83
N ARG A 235 -2.90 20.52 10.95
CA ARG A 235 -4.07 21.38 10.70
C ARG A 235 -5.31 20.75 11.36
N PRO A 236 -6.35 21.55 11.70
CA PRO A 236 -7.57 21.01 12.31
C PRO A 236 -8.27 19.95 11.43
N ARG A 237 -8.10 20.03 10.09
CA ARG A 237 -8.55 18.99 9.16
C ARG A 237 -7.90 17.62 9.39
N ASP A 238 -6.64 17.59 9.82
CA ASP A 238 -5.91 16.35 10.09
C ASP A 238 -6.43 15.71 11.36
N ALA A 239 -6.77 16.52 12.37
CA ALA A 239 -7.42 16.06 13.60
C ALA A 239 -8.78 15.42 13.32
N LEU A 240 -9.59 16.01 12.43
CA LEU A 240 -10.89 15.48 12.05
C LEU A 240 -10.76 14.14 11.31
N CYS A 241 -9.79 14.03 10.38
CA CYS A 241 -9.51 12.76 9.70
C CYS A 241 -9.04 11.68 10.67
N LEU A 242 -8.18 12.04 11.63
CA LEU A 242 -7.71 11.13 12.68
C LEU A 242 -8.86 10.68 13.58
N ALA A 243 -9.72 11.60 14.03
CA ALA A 243 -10.89 11.27 14.82
C ALA A 243 -11.83 10.31 14.07
N GLY A 244 -12.10 10.57 12.79
CA GLY A 244 -12.90 9.67 11.94
C GLY A 244 -12.30 8.28 11.82
N SER A 245 -10.99 8.18 11.61
CA SER A 245 -10.28 6.90 11.52
C SER A 245 -10.26 6.14 12.85
N ALA A 246 -10.12 6.85 13.99
CA ALA A 246 -10.16 6.26 15.32
C ALA A 246 -11.57 5.76 15.68
N LEU A 247 -12.61 6.50 15.31
CA LEU A 247 -14.00 6.08 15.46
C LEU A 247 -14.29 4.83 14.64
N ALA A 248 -13.84 4.76 13.38
CA ALA A 248 -14.02 3.60 12.54
C ALA A 248 -13.30 2.35 13.09
N LEU A 249 -12.06 2.51 13.58
CA LEU A 249 -11.35 1.42 14.25
C LEU A 249 -12.05 0.96 15.53
N GLY A 250 -12.46 1.90 16.39
CA GLY A 250 -13.16 1.60 17.63
C GLY A 250 -14.48 0.85 17.38
N ALA A 251 -15.29 1.34 16.44
CA ALA A 251 -16.52 0.69 16.02
C ALA A 251 -16.27 -0.70 15.43
N GLY A 252 -15.23 -0.86 14.61
CA GLY A 252 -14.86 -2.14 14.02
C GLY A 252 -14.40 -3.18 15.06
N ILE A 253 -13.55 -2.77 16.00
CA ILE A 253 -13.11 -3.63 17.11
C ILE A 253 -14.29 -4.00 18.01
N TRP A 254 -15.14 -3.04 18.35
CA TRP A 254 -16.35 -3.28 19.14
C TRP A 254 -17.29 -4.28 18.46
N GLY A 255 -17.49 -4.13 17.13
CA GLY A 255 -18.25 -5.07 16.32
C GLY A 255 -17.63 -6.46 16.24
N LEU A 256 -16.30 -6.55 16.22
CA LEU A 256 -15.60 -7.83 16.23
C LEU A 256 -15.76 -8.56 17.58
N LEU A 257 -15.66 -7.84 18.70
CA LEU A 257 -15.85 -8.38 20.05
C LEU A 257 -17.27 -8.94 20.27
N HIS A 258 -18.27 -8.34 19.64
CA HIS A 258 -19.66 -8.80 19.70
C HIS A 258 -19.99 -9.84 18.59
N GLY A 259 -19.01 -10.25 17.79
CA GLY A 259 -19.19 -11.26 16.74
C GLY A 259 -19.81 -10.74 15.43
N PHE A 260 -20.23 -9.48 15.35
CA PHE A 260 -20.87 -8.89 14.17
C PHE A 260 -19.95 -8.76 12.94
N GLY A 261 -18.63 -8.77 13.14
CA GLY A 261 -17.63 -8.72 12.07
C GLY A 261 -17.19 -10.09 11.53
N VAL A 262 -17.61 -11.19 12.19
CA VAL A 262 -17.20 -12.55 11.85
C VAL A 262 -18.35 -13.24 11.11
N TYR A 263 -18.05 -13.74 9.91
CA TYR A 263 -18.98 -14.57 9.16
C TYR A 263 -18.46 -16.01 9.15
N THR A 264 -19.26 -16.92 9.68
CA THR A 264 -18.95 -18.35 9.68
C THR A 264 -19.30 -18.92 8.31
N TYR A 265 -18.27 -19.18 7.49
CA TYR A 265 -18.44 -19.81 6.17
C TYR A 265 -18.63 -21.32 6.26
N TYR A 266 -18.06 -21.95 7.28
CA TYR A 266 -18.15 -23.38 7.54
C TYR A 266 -18.77 -23.62 8.92
N PRO A 267 -19.51 -24.72 9.16
CA PRO A 267 -19.90 -25.79 8.20
C PRO A 267 -21.15 -25.47 7.35
N ARG A 268 -21.93 -24.45 7.73
CA ARG A 268 -23.06 -23.91 6.96
C ARG A 268 -22.92 -22.40 6.83
N LEU A 269 -23.42 -21.85 5.72
CA LEU A 269 -23.51 -20.40 5.51
C LEU A 269 -24.34 -19.76 6.63
N GLY A 270 -23.72 -18.90 7.42
CA GLY A 270 -24.41 -18.09 8.41
C GLY A 270 -25.30 -17.03 7.77
N TYR A 271 -26.12 -16.36 8.57
CA TYR A 271 -26.90 -15.21 8.12
C TYR A 271 -25.98 -14.00 7.86
N LEU A 272 -26.14 -13.35 6.71
CA LEU A 272 -25.39 -12.13 6.34
C LEU A 272 -25.68 -10.97 7.31
N LEU A 273 -26.90 -10.94 7.87
CA LEU A 273 -27.32 -10.05 8.94
C LEU A 273 -27.78 -10.89 10.14
N GLN A 274 -26.91 -11.01 11.15
CA GLN A 274 -27.28 -11.65 12.42
C GLN A 274 -28.18 -10.76 13.29
N GLY A 275 -28.24 -9.44 13.04
CA GLY A 275 -29.12 -8.50 13.74
C GLY A 275 -28.90 -7.03 13.33
N PRO A 276 -29.70 -6.07 13.85
CA PRO A 276 -29.56 -4.64 13.51
C PRO A 276 -28.20 -4.05 13.93
N GLY A 277 -27.53 -4.66 14.91
CA GLY A 277 -26.18 -4.28 15.33
C GLY A 277 -25.13 -4.40 14.22
N THR A 278 -25.27 -5.36 13.30
CA THR A 278 -24.32 -5.49 12.17
C THR A 278 -24.44 -4.30 11.22
N VAL A 279 -25.65 -3.77 11.00
CA VAL A 279 -25.89 -2.62 10.13
C VAL A 279 -25.38 -1.34 10.79
N LEU A 280 -25.62 -1.18 12.10
CA LEU A 280 -25.17 -0.02 12.85
C LEU A 280 -23.64 0.08 12.90
N VAL A 281 -22.95 -1.03 13.14
CA VAL A 281 -21.48 -1.06 13.12
C VAL A 281 -20.94 -0.80 11.72
N LEU A 282 -21.52 -1.43 10.68
CA LEU A 282 -21.14 -1.17 9.29
C LEU A 282 -21.31 0.31 8.93
N ALA A 283 -22.46 0.91 9.28
CA ALA A 283 -22.74 2.31 9.06
C ALA A 283 -21.74 3.21 9.81
N ALA A 284 -21.43 2.92 11.07
CA ALA A 284 -20.46 3.68 11.86
C ALA A 284 -19.05 3.62 11.25
N VAL A 285 -18.60 2.44 10.81
CA VAL A 285 -17.31 2.24 10.14
C VAL A 285 -17.25 3.02 8.83
N LEU A 286 -18.26 2.88 7.97
CA LEU A 286 -18.31 3.56 6.67
C LEU A 286 -18.41 5.08 6.84
N LEU A 287 -19.23 5.57 7.78
CA LEU A 287 -19.35 7.00 8.07
C LEU A 287 -18.01 7.56 8.57
N GLY A 288 -17.36 6.90 9.53
CA GLY A 288 -16.06 7.34 10.04
C GLY A 288 -14.97 7.41 8.96
N LEU A 289 -14.92 6.40 8.08
CA LEU A 289 -13.95 6.35 6.98
C LEU A 289 -14.31 7.23 5.78
N SER A 290 -15.57 7.66 5.66
CA SER A 290 -16.01 8.57 4.60
C SER A 290 -15.59 10.02 4.85
N ILE A 291 -15.28 10.39 6.10
CA ILE A 291 -14.92 11.77 6.49
C ILE A 291 -13.80 12.36 5.61
N PRO A 292 -12.65 11.69 5.38
CA PRO A 292 -11.60 12.21 4.51
C PRO A 292 -12.02 12.36 3.04
N VAL A 293 -12.93 11.50 2.56
CA VAL A 293 -13.46 11.51 1.18
C VAL A 293 -14.47 12.65 1.00
N VAL A 294 -15.33 12.90 1.99
CA VAL A 294 -16.27 14.02 1.96
C VAL A 294 -15.52 15.35 2.04
N LEU A 295 -14.49 15.45 2.87
CA LEU A 295 -13.62 16.62 2.96
C LEU A 295 -12.86 16.86 1.65
N SER A 296 -12.37 15.82 0.99
CA SER A 296 -11.69 15.95 -0.31
C SER A 296 -12.63 16.44 -1.40
N TRP A 297 -13.86 15.93 -1.44
CA TRP A 297 -14.91 16.39 -2.35
C TRP A 297 -15.28 17.86 -2.10
N GLY A 298 -15.48 18.24 -0.84
CA GLY A 298 -15.77 19.63 -0.44
C GLY A 298 -14.63 20.60 -0.81
N TRP A 299 -13.37 20.19 -0.69
CA TRP A 299 -12.22 21.01 -1.08
C TRP A 299 -12.12 21.26 -2.59
N ARG A 300 -12.61 20.30 -3.41
CA ARG A 300 -12.63 20.43 -4.87
C ARG A 300 -13.73 21.37 -5.36
N HIS A 301 -14.88 21.39 -4.68
CA HIS A 301 -16.06 22.14 -5.13
C HIS A 301 -16.18 23.51 -4.46
N TRP A 302 -15.68 23.70 -3.23
CA TRP A 302 -15.88 24.94 -2.48
C TRP A 302 -14.56 25.71 -2.29
N PRO A 303 -14.34 26.82 -3.02
CA PRO A 303 -13.10 27.60 -2.94
C PRO A 303 -12.85 28.26 -1.58
N TYR A 304 -13.90 28.50 -0.78
CA TYR A 304 -13.77 29.04 0.58
C TYR A 304 -13.02 28.10 1.54
N LEU A 305 -13.12 26.78 1.34
CA LEU A 305 -12.36 25.78 2.12
C LEU A 305 -10.88 25.74 1.73
N LYS A 306 -10.51 26.30 0.57
CA LYS A 306 -9.13 26.34 0.08
C LYS A 306 -8.31 27.48 0.71
N SER A 307 -8.99 28.55 1.14
CA SER A 307 -8.36 29.79 1.66
C SER A 307 -8.18 29.81 3.18
N LYS A 308 -9.01 29.09 3.95
CA LYS A 308 -8.98 29.11 5.43
C LYS A 308 -8.32 27.89 6.08
N ILE A 309 -7.90 26.88 5.30
CA ILE A 309 -7.37 25.60 5.81
C ILE A 309 -5.94 25.32 5.34
#